data_AF-A0A536GC15-F1
#
_entry.id   AF-A0A536GC15-F1
#
_cell.length_a   1.000
_cell.length_b   1.000
_cell.length_c   1.000
_cell.angle_alpha   90.00
_cell.angle_beta   90.00
_cell.angle_gamma   90.00
#
_symmetry.space_group_name_H-M   'P 1'
#
loop_
_entity.id
_entity.type
_entity.pdbx_description
1 polymer ?
#
loop_
_entity_poly.entity_id
_entity_poly.type
_entity_poly.pdbx_seq_one_letter_code
_entity_poly.pdbx_strand_id
1 'polypeptide(L)'
;MPDVLNAISEALQMAFFMFWEVLWPLALGFLISAVVQALVSRRSVVNLLGRDDLRGVTLATLLGAASSSCSYAAVAVARGLFRKGATFANAILFEFASTNLVFELGLVLLVLLGWQFVAAEFAGGLLMIGVLAVAFKYTLRARMVEAAREQAQQGLRGRMEGHGDMDMSVTDGPFFRRLFSRRGFTSVSHLFYMDVASLAQDLVLGFLIAGALAAWVPNSFWQALFVSRDPVVSAVWGPIIGPVISLLSFVCSVGNVPLAVVLWNGGISFGGVISFIFADLIIIPILNIYRKYYGGRMSLYLLATSYGAMVLAGLVVGSVFQLLGLVPAHQFIAVFQTRPSWNYTTFLDFAALAVVAALGWQFLRTGGVEMLRAMESAPGPEHAMVHDHDHHEHHH
;
A
#
# COMPACT_ATOMS: atom_id res chain seq x y z
N MET A 1 31.15 -9.18 23.10
CA MET A 1 29.81 -8.80 23.64
C MET A 1 29.52 -7.30 23.54
N PRO A 2 30.43 -6.37 23.92
CA PRO A 2 30.17 -4.92 23.73
C PRO A 2 29.94 -4.55 22.25
N ASP A 3 30.60 -5.21 21.31
CA ASP A 3 30.45 -4.92 19.86
C ASP A 3 29.07 -5.27 19.30
N VAL A 4 28.44 -6.35 19.81
CA VAL A 4 27.10 -6.77 19.38
C VAL A 4 26.05 -5.82 19.94
N LEU A 5 26.19 -5.40 21.20
CA LEU A 5 25.28 -4.43 21.81
C LEU A 5 25.38 -3.07 21.12
N ASN A 6 26.58 -2.64 20.73
CA ASN A 6 26.77 -1.42 19.95
C ASN A 6 26.13 -1.52 18.56
N ALA A 7 26.31 -2.64 17.85
CA ALA A 7 25.71 -2.84 16.54
C ALA A 7 24.17 -2.88 16.57
N ILE A 8 23.58 -3.49 17.60
CA ILE A 8 22.12 -3.48 17.79
C ILE A 8 21.64 -2.07 18.16
N SER A 9 22.37 -1.36 19.03
CA SER A 9 22.02 0.01 19.40
C SER A 9 22.04 0.95 18.20
N GLU A 10 23.04 0.83 17.34
CA GLU A 10 23.17 1.63 16.12
C GLU A 10 22.01 1.36 15.15
N ALA A 11 21.66 0.10 14.90
CA ALA A 11 20.53 -0.26 14.05
C ALA A 11 19.19 0.29 14.58
N LEU A 12 18.94 0.18 15.89
CA LEU A 12 17.74 0.73 16.52
C LEU A 12 17.71 2.26 16.50
N GLN A 13 18.85 2.92 16.69
CA GLN A 13 18.96 4.37 16.58
C GLN A 13 18.65 4.84 15.15
N MET A 14 19.20 4.19 14.13
CA MET A 14 18.90 4.51 12.74
C MET A 14 17.41 4.30 12.42
N ALA A 15 16.83 3.17 12.85
CA ALA A 15 15.40 2.92 12.68
C ALA A 15 14.54 4.01 13.34
N PHE A 16 14.91 4.45 14.55
CA PHE A 16 14.21 5.52 15.25
C PHE A 16 14.36 6.89 14.55
N PHE A 17 15.54 7.24 14.07
CA PHE A 17 15.75 8.51 13.34
C PHE A 17 14.92 8.56 12.06
N MET A 18 14.86 7.45 11.32
CA MET A 18 13.99 7.33 10.14
C MET A 18 12.51 7.45 10.49
N PHE A 19 12.08 6.76 11.55
CA PHE A 19 10.70 6.85 12.01
C PHE A 19 10.34 8.28 12.41
N TRP A 20 11.22 8.97 13.13
CA TRP A 20 11.02 10.37 13.53
C TRP A 20 10.86 11.29 12.33
N GLU A 21 11.75 11.19 11.33
CA GLU A 21 11.68 12.05 10.14
C GLU A 21 10.40 11.83 9.30
N VAL A 22 9.82 10.64 9.38
CA VAL A 22 8.66 10.20 8.58
C VAL A 22 7.37 10.17 9.41
N LEU A 23 7.39 10.54 10.69
CA LEU A 23 6.22 10.44 11.56
C LEU A 23 5.10 11.39 11.11
N TRP A 24 5.37 12.70 10.99
CA TRP A 24 4.34 13.65 10.56
C TRP A 24 3.84 13.42 9.12
N PRO A 25 4.67 13.11 8.10
CA PRO A 25 4.21 12.82 6.75
C PRO A 25 3.32 11.58 6.71
N LEU A 26 3.71 10.52 7.45
CA LEU A 26 2.95 9.28 7.52
C LEU A 26 1.59 9.51 8.18
N ALA A 27 1.56 10.20 9.33
CA ALA A 27 0.32 10.55 10.01
C ALA A 27 -0.60 11.42 9.12
N LEU A 28 -0.04 12.39 8.39
CA LEU A 28 -0.80 13.22 7.46
C LEU A 28 -1.34 12.41 6.28
N GLY A 29 -0.53 11.51 5.71
CA GLY A 29 -0.93 10.63 4.63
C GLY A 29 -2.09 9.70 5.03
N PHE A 30 -1.99 9.05 6.20
CA PHE A 30 -3.09 8.25 6.76
C PHE A 30 -4.34 9.08 7.03
N LEU A 31 -4.18 10.32 7.51
CA LEU A 31 -5.32 11.21 7.75
C LEU A 31 -6.02 11.57 6.43
N ILE A 32 -5.26 11.91 5.39
CA ILE A 32 -5.81 12.20 4.07
C ILE A 32 -6.51 10.96 3.51
N SER A 33 -5.89 9.78 3.61
CA SER A 33 -6.48 8.49 3.22
C SER A 33 -7.82 8.25 3.93
N ALA A 34 -7.85 8.36 5.25
CA ALA A 34 -9.06 8.18 6.06
C ALA A 34 -10.17 9.18 5.71
N VAL A 35 -9.81 10.44 5.41
CA VAL A 35 -10.75 11.45 4.94
C VAL A 35 -11.33 11.07 3.58
N VAL A 36 -10.50 10.66 2.61
CA VAL A 36 -10.97 10.26 1.27
C VAL A 36 -11.87 9.03 1.38
N GLN A 37 -11.46 8.02 2.15
CA GLN A 37 -12.26 6.81 2.37
C GLN A 37 -13.59 7.09 3.10
N ALA A 38 -13.62 8.04 4.05
CA ALA A 38 -14.86 8.45 4.72
C ALA A 38 -15.86 9.12 3.76
N LEU A 39 -15.38 9.62 2.61
CA LEU A 39 -16.15 10.41 1.65
C LEU A 39 -16.52 9.63 0.39
N VAL A 40 -15.75 8.58 0.04
CA VAL A 40 -15.96 7.76 -1.17
C VAL A 40 -16.53 6.40 -0.79
N SER A 41 -17.78 6.12 -1.15
CA SER A 41 -18.43 4.84 -0.82
C SER A 41 -17.94 3.70 -1.72
N ARG A 42 -17.47 2.62 -1.08
CA ARG A 42 -16.94 1.43 -1.78
C ARG A 42 -18.06 0.57 -2.38
N ARG A 43 -19.28 0.63 -1.82
CA ARG A 43 -20.44 -0.15 -2.30
C ARG A 43 -20.99 0.27 -3.66
N SER A 44 -20.71 1.48 -4.15
CA SER A 44 -21.23 1.97 -5.43
C SER A 44 -20.53 1.38 -6.67
N VAL A 45 -19.52 0.52 -6.49
CA VAL A 45 -18.48 0.29 -7.50
C VAL A 45 -18.59 -1.06 -8.25
N VAL A 46 -19.29 -2.04 -7.70
CA VAL A 46 -19.35 -3.40 -8.27
C VAL A 46 -19.94 -3.41 -9.69
N ASN A 47 -21.03 -2.64 -9.91
CA ASN A 47 -21.70 -2.58 -11.22
C ASN A 47 -20.85 -1.90 -12.30
N LEU A 48 -19.89 -1.05 -11.91
CA LEU A 48 -19.03 -0.30 -12.82
C LEU A 48 -17.80 -1.11 -13.25
N LEU A 49 -17.33 -2.05 -12.42
CA LEU A 49 -16.15 -2.89 -12.68
C LEU A 49 -16.45 -4.21 -13.41
N GLY A 50 -17.72 -4.48 -13.72
CA GLY A 50 -18.14 -5.71 -14.41
C GLY A 50 -17.87 -5.74 -15.92
N ARG A 51 -17.31 -4.67 -16.51
CA ARG A 51 -17.03 -4.58 -17.95
C ARG A 51 -15.52 -4.60 -18.23
N ASP A 52 -15.10 -5.46 -19.15
CA ASP A 52 -13.71 -5.52 -19.65
C ASP A 52 -13.50 -4.53 -20.82
N ASP A 53 -13.79 -3.25 -20.59
CA ASP A 53 -13.51 -2.16 -21.52
C ASP A 53 -12.56 -1.11 -20.91
N LEU A 54 -12.09 -0.16 -21.72
CA LEU A 54 -11.21 0.92 -21.24
C LEU A 54 -11.84 1.71 -20.09
N ARG A 55 -13.18 1.84 -20.08
CA ARG A 55 -13.89 2.50 -18.99
C ARG A 55 -13.76 1.72 -17.69
N GLY A 56 -13.93 0.39 -17.72
CA GLY A 56 -13.69 -0.49 -16.59
C GLY A 56 -12.28 -0.36 -16.02
N VAL A 57 -11.26 -0.34 -16.87
CA VAL A 57 -9.85 -0.16 -16.46
C VAL A 57 -9.63 1.22 -15.82
N THR A 58 -10.12 2.29 -16.44
CA THR A 58 -9.98 3.65 -15.89
C THR A 58 -10.71 3.78 -14.55
N LEU A 59 -11.91 3.20 -14.42
CA LEU A 59 -12.67 3.21 -13.17
C LEU A 59 -11.98 2.38 -12.08
N ALA A 60 -11.48 1.19 -12.41
CA ALA A 60 -10.68 0.38 -11.49
C ALA A 60 -9.49 1.16 -10.94
N THR A 61 -8.78 1.86 -11.83
CA THR A 61 -7.62 2.67 -11.48
C THR A 61 -7.98 3.84 -10.57
N LEU A 62 -8.97 4.65 -10.95
CA LEU A 62 -9.38 5.83 -10.18
C LEU A 62 -9.96 5.45 -8.81
N LEU A 63 -10.79 4.41 -8.77
CA LEU A 63 -11.41 3.95 -7.53
C LEU A 63 -10.40 3.25 -6.64
N GLY A 64 -9.43 2.53 -7.21
CA GLY A 64 -8.31 1.98 -6.47
C GLY A 64 -7.50 3.10 -5.83
N ALA A 65 -7.01 4.06 -6.62
CA ALA A 65 -6.24 5.20 -6.14
C ALA A 65 -6.99 5.99 -5.02
N ALA A 66 -8.31 6.17 -5.17
CA ALA A 66 -9.13 6.81 -4.14
C ALA A 66 -9.34 5.94 -2.90
N SER A 67 -9.37 4.61 -3.04
CA SER A 67 -9.61 3.67 -1.95
C SER A 67 -8.43 3.57 -0.99
N SER A 68 -7.21 3.92 -1.43
CA SER A 68 -6.00 4.08 -0.61
C SER A 68 -5.91 3.08 0.55
N SER A 69 -5.60 1.82 0.22
CA SER A 69 -5.65 0.69 1.16
C SER A 69 -4.30 0.01 1.22
N CYS A 70 -3.94 -0.54 2.38
CA CYS A 70 -2.72 -1.32 2.50
C CYS A 70 -2.73 -2.57 1.60
N SER A 71 -1.56 -3.14 1.30
CA SER A 71 -1.43 -4.29 0.39
C SER A 71 -2.31 -5.48 0.81
N TYR A 72 -2.42 -5.78 2.10
CA TYR A 72 -3.31 -6.84 2.61
C TYR A 72 -4.81 -6.52 2.46
N ALA A 73 -5.20 -5.28 2.80
CA ALA A 73 -6.58 -4.83 2.65
C ALA A 73 -7.00 -4.79 1.18
N ALA A 74 -6.12 -4.30 0.30
CA ALA A 74 -6.36 -4.21 -1.13
C ALA A 74 -6.66 -5.61 -1.72
N VAL A 75 -5.84 -6.62 -1.39
CA VAL A 75 -6.06 -8.01 -1.84
C VAL A 75 -7.40 -8.56 -1.35
N ALA A 76 -7.79 -8.27 -0.10
CA ALA A 76 -9.07 -8.68 0.44
C ALA A 76 -10.25 -8.00 -0.28
N VAL A 77 -10.16 -6.68 -0.51
CA VAL A 77 -11.17 -5.89 -1.24
C VAL A 77 -11.28 -6.38 -2.68
N ALA A 78 -10.16 -6.61 -3.37
CA ALA A 78 -10.13 -7.10 -4.74
C ALA A 78 -10.83 -8.45 -4.87
N ARG A 79 -10.57 -9.39 -3.95
CA ARG A 79 -11.31 -10.67 -3.90
C ARG A 79 -12.81 -10.42 -3.68
N GLY A 80 -13.17 -9.51 -2.78
CA GLY A 80 -14.57 -9.13 -2.53
C GLY A 80 -15.25 -8.60 -3.79
N LEU A 81 -14.61 -7.70 -4.52
CA LEU A 81 -15.09 -7.15 -5.80
C LEU A 81 -15.25 -8.26 -6.86
N PHE A 82 -14.27 -9.15 -6.98
CA PHE A 82 -14.32 -10.27 -7.90
C PHE A 82 -15.47 -11.25 -7.58
N ARG A 83 -15.68 -11.56 -6.30
CA ARG A 83 -16.81 -12.39 -5.84
C ARG A 83 -18.16 -11.73 -6.07
N LYS A 84 -18.23 -10.39 -5.98
CA LYS A 84 -19.44 -9.59 -6.18
C LYS A 84 -19.74 -9.32 -7.67
N GLY A 85 -18.89 -9.75 -8.60
CA GLY A 85 -19.16 -9.72 -10.04
C GLY A 85 -18.27 -8.80 -10.88
N ALA A 86 -17.27 -8.14 -10.29
CA ALA A 86 -16.24 -7.45 -11.06
C ALA A 86 -15.45 -8.43 -11.95
N THR A 87 -14.92 -7.97 -13.08
CA THR A 87 -13.99 -8.80 -13.86
C THR A 87 -12.71 -9.03 -13.06
N PHE A 88 -12.06 -10.18 -13.25
CA PHE A 88 -10.82 -10.49 -12.54
C PHE A 88 -9.75 -9.45 -12.82
N ALA A 89 -9.61 -9.04 -14.08
CA ALA A 89 -8.66 -8.00 -14.48
C ALA A 89 -8.93 -6.69 -13.74
N ASN A 90 -10.15 -6.18 -13.74
CA ASN A 90 -10.49 -4.93 -13.06
C ASN A 90 -10.30 -5.01 -11.54
N ALA A 91 -10.58 -6.17 -10.92
CA ALA A 91 -10.35 -6.36 -9.50
C ALA A 91 -8.86 -6.26 -9.13
N ILE A 92 -7.98 -6.89 -9.92
CA ILE A 92 -6.53 -6.80 -9.72
C ILE A 92 -6.00 -5.41 -10.08
N LEU A 93 -6.47 -4.77 -11.15
CA LEU A 93 -6.04 -3.41 -11.48
C LEU A 93 -6.44 -2.39 -10.40
N PHE A 94 -7.63 -2.55 -9.81
CA PHE A 94 -8.04 -1.80 -8.64
C PHE A 94 -7.08 -2.02 -7.46
N GLU A 95 -6.69 -3.26 -7.22
CA GLU A 95 -5.75 -3.65 -6.15
C GLU A 95 -4.38 -2.94 -6.28
N PHE A 96 -3.80 -2.99 -7.48
CA PHE A 96 -2.54 -2.33 -7.78
C PHE A 96 -2.64 -0.80 -7.69
N ALA A 97 -3.72 -0.22 -8.22
CA ALA A 97 -3.96 1.21 -8.09
C ALA A 97 -4.14 1.65 -6.63
N SER A 98 -4.80 0.82 -5.82
CA SER A 98 -5.07 1.09 -4.40
C SER A 98 -3.84 1.09 -3.49
N THR A 99 -2.71 0.61 -3.98
CA THR A 99 -1.45 0.48 -3.23
C THR A 99 -0.35 1.36 -3.82
N ASN A 100 -0.33 1.53 -5.15
CA ASN A 100 0.76 2.19 -5.88
C ASN A 100 0.43 3.62 -6.36
N LEU A 101 -0.83 4.07 -6.27
CA LEU A 101 -1.23 5.45 -6.61
C LEU A 101 -1.71 6.23 -5.38
N VAL A 102 -1.24 5.83 -4.21
CA VAL A 102 -1.69 6.37 -2.93
C VAL A 102 -0.95 7.67 -2.57
N PHE A 103 -1.70 8.66 -2.10
CA PHE A 103 -1.14 9.95 -1.69
C PHE A 103 -0.18 9.86 -0.49
N GLU A 104 -0.44 8.96 0.46
CA GLU A 104 0.43 8.71 1.62
C GLU A 104 1.84 8.33 1.17
N LEU A 105 1.96 7.33 0.28
CA LEU A 105 3.24 6.92 -0.28
C LEU A 105 3.95 8.08 -0.98
N GLY A 106 3.22 8.83 -1.81
CA GLY A 106 3.75 10.01 -2.47
C GLY A 106 4.29 11.08 -1.51
N LEU A 107 3.63 11.31 -0.37
CA LEU A 107 4.08 12.26 0.64
C LEU A 107 5.35 11.78 1.36
N VAL A 108 5.42 10.49 1.70
CA VAL A 108 6.63 9.89 2.29
C VAL A 108 7.80 9.95 1.31
N LEU A 109 7.59 9.64 0.04
CA LEU A 109 8.60 9.79 -1.02
C LEU A 109 9.04 11.25 -1.20
N LEU A 110 8.10 12.20 -1.15
CA LEU A 110 8.40 13.63 -1.28
C LEU A 110 9.39 14.10 -0.23
N VAL A 111 9.17 13.69 1.02
CA VAL A 111 10.01 14.09 2.16
C VAL A 111 11.35 13.38 2.14
N LEU A 112 11.37 12.08 1.83
CA LEU A 112 12.59 11.28 1.93
C LEU A 112 13.49 11.34 0.70
N LEU A 113 12.94 11.25 -0.51
CA LEU A 113 13.71 11.16 -1.75
C LEU A 113 13.49 12.33 -2.72
N GLY A 114 12.44 13.14 -2.49
CA GLY A 114 12.14 14.33 -3.27
C GLY A 114 11.05 14.14 -4.31
N TRP A 115 10.64 15.25 -4.93
CA TRP A 115 9.48 15.30 -5.84
C TRP A 115 9.66 14.45 -7.10
N GLN A 116 10.90 14.20 -7.54
CA GLN A 116 11.19 13.41 -8.73
C GLN A 116 10.73 11.96 -8.54
N PHE A 117 10.93 11.40 -7.34
CA PHE A 117 10.42 10.07 -7.01
C PHE A 117 8.91 10.05 -6.94
N VAL A 118 8.27 11.11 -6.45
CA VAL A 118 6.80 11.24 -6.46
C VAL A 118 6.26 11.24 -7.89
N ALA A 119 6.85 12.05 -8.77
CA ALA A 119 6.44 12.11 -10.16
C ALA A 119 6.66 10.77 -10.88
N ALA A 120 7.79 10.11 -10.62
CA ALA A 120 8.10 8.80 -11.17
C ALA A 120 7.20 7.69 -10.61
N GLU A 121 6.82 7.76 -9.34
CA GLU A 121 5.87 6.85 -8.70
C GLU A 121 4.51 6.91 -9.39
N PHE A 122 3.93 8.11 -9.52
CA PHE A 122 2.62 8.25 -10.19
C PHE A 122 2.68 7.88 -11.68
N ALA A 123 3.71 8.33 -12.40
CA ALA A 123 3.87 8.01 -13.82
C ALA A 123 4.11 6.51 -14.03
N GLY A 124 4.95 5.89 -13.20
CA GLY A 124 5.28 4.48 -13.25
C GLY A 124 4.14 3.59 -12.81
N GLY A 125 3.37 3.98 -11.79
CA GLY A 125 2.19 3.26 -11.34
C GLY A 125 1.11 3.23 -12.41
N LEU A 126 0.84 4.37 -13.06
CA LEU A 126 -0.09 4.44 -14.20
C LEU A 126 0.39 3.60 -15.38
N LEU A 127 1.69 3.66 -15.69
CA LEU A 127 2.28 2.84 -16.74
C LEU A 127 2.17 1.34 -16.41
N MET A 128 2.51 0.95 -15.18
CA MET A 128 2.44 -0.43 -14.69
C MET A 128 1.02 -0.99 -14.81
N ILE A 129 0.01 -0.21 -14.39
CA ILE A 129 -1.40 -0.58 -14.53
C ILE A 129 -1.77 -0.76 -16.01
N GLY A 130 -1.32 0.14 -16.89
CA GLY A 130 -1.51 0.01 -18.33
C GLY A 130 -0.87 -1.25 -18.90
N VAL A 131 0.36 -1.56 -18.49
CA VAL A 131 1.08 -2.79 -18.87
C VAL A 131 0.33 -4.03 -18.38
N LEU A 132 -0.15 -4.03 -17.14
CA LEU A 132 -0.95 -5.13 -16.58
C LEU A 132 -2.26 -5.33 -17.32
N ALA A 133 -2.97 -4.25 -17.62
CA ALA A 133 -4.22 -4.31 -18.38
C ALA A 133 -3.99 -4.93 -19.77
N VAL A 134 -2.91 -4.54 -20.45
CA VAL A 134 -2.50 -5.12 -21.74
C VAL A 134 -2.10 -6.58 -21.58
N ALA A 135 -1.27 -6.92 -20.59
CA ALA A 135 -0.82 -8.28 -20.32
C ALA A 135 -2.02 -9.20 -20.05
N PHE A 136 -2.96 -8.78 -19.21
CA PHE A 136 -4.17 -9.54 -18.91
C PHE A 136 -5.05 -9.71 -20.15
N LYS A 137 -5.25 -8.65 -20.93
CA LYS A 137 -6.05 -8.74 -22.17
C LYS A 137 -5.53 -9.83 -23.13
N TYR A 138 -4.22 -10.02 -23.22
CA TYR A 138 -3.63 -10.99 -24.16
C TYR A 138 -3.27 -12.35 -23.55
N THR A 139 -3.03 -12.44 -22.23
CA THR A 139 -2.51 -13.67 -21.61
C THR A 139 -3.46 -14.31 -20.60
N LEU A 140 -4.46 -13.58 -20.08
CA LEU A 140 -5.43 -14.10 -19.13
C LEU A 140 -6.46 -14.99 -19.84
N ARG A 141 -6.43 -16.29 -19.54
CA ARG A 141 -7.34 -17.27 -20.15
C ARG A 141 -8.60 -17.44 -19.32
N ALA A 142 -9.75 -17.57 -19.98
CA ALA A 142 -11.05 -17.80 -19.32
C ALA A 142 -11.03 -18.99 -18.34
N ARG A 143 -10.36 -20.10 -18.70
CA ARG A 143 -10.20 -21.27 -17.81
C ARG A 143 -9.49 -20.96 -16.49
N MET A 144 -8.54 -20.02 -16.49
CA MET A 144 -7.85 -19.60 -15.26
C MET A 144 -8.76 -18.75 -14.38
N VAL A 145 -9.55 -17.87 -15.00
CA VAL A 145 -10.51 -17.00 -14.29
C VAL A 145 -11.62 -17.82 -13.65
N GLU A 146 -12.16 -18.83 -14.35
CA GLU A 146 -13.22 -19.68 -13.78
C GLU A 146 -12.69 -20.51 -12.60
N ALA A 147 -11.51 -21.12 -12.73
CA ALA A 147 -10.87 -21.83 -11.63
C ALA A 147 -10.57 -20.90 -10.44
N ALA A 148 -10.13 -19.66 -10.70
CA ALA A 148 -9.92 -18.66 -9.67
C ALA A 148 -11.25 -18.23 -9.00
N ARG A 149 -12.36 -18.18 -9.75
CA ARG A 149 -13.69 -17.88 -9.21
C ARG A 149 -14.20 -18.99 -8.30
N GLU A 150 -14.09 -20.24 -8.74
CA GLU A 150 -14.43 -21.41 -7.92
C GLU A 150 -13.63 -21.40 -6.61
N GLN A 151 -12.30 -21.20 -6.70
CA GLN A 151 -11.43 -21.11 -5.53
C GLN A 151 -11.83 -19.96 -4.60
N ALA A 152 -12.12 -18.77 -5.16
CA ALA A 152 -12.46 -17.59 -4.37
C ALA A 152 -13.78 -17.79 -3.59
N GLN A 153 -14.70 -18.61 -4.10
CA GLN A 153 -15.98 -18.92 -3.48
C GLN A 153 -15.89 -19.95 -2.34
N GLN A 154 -14.82 -20.73 -2.23
CA GLN A 154 -14.64 -21.75 -1.18
C GLN A 154 -14.56 -21.21 0.26
N GLY A 155 -14.70 -19.89 0.46
CA GLY A 155 -14.70 -19.28 1.80
C GLY A 155 -13.37 -19.43 2.56
N LEU A 156 -12.29 -19.80 1.85
CA LEU A 156 -10.97 -19.95 2.45
C LEU A 156 -10.51 -18.62 3.02
N ARG A 157 -10.21 -18.59 4.32
CA ARG A 157 -9.92 -17.38 5.09
C ARG A 157 -8.53 -16.82 4.76
N GLY A 158 -8.45 -15.53 4.49
CA GLY A 158 -7.21 -14.74 4.51
C GLY A 158 -7.15 -13.77 5.70
N ARG A 159 -6.11 -12.93 5.70
CA ARG A 159 -5.93 -11.86 6.70
C ARG A 159 -6.70 -10.61 6.22
N MET A 160 -7.28 -9.83 7.14
CA MET A 160 -7.96 -8.55 6.86
C MET A 160 -9.26 -8.64 6.02
N GLU A 161 -9.97 -9.77 5.98
CA GLU A 161 -11.22 -9.89 5.20
C GLU A 161 -12.32 -8.90 5.65
N GLY A 162 -12.43 -8.62 6.94
CA GLY A 162 -13.41 -7.65 7.47
C GLY A 162 -13.19 -6.22 6.99
N HIS A 163 -11.96 -5.85 6.60
CA HIS A 163 -11.64 -4.50 6.11
C HIS A 163 -12.39 -4.17 4.81
N GLY A 164 -12.64 -5.15 3.94
CA GLY A 164 -13.31 -4.93 2.67
C GLY A 164 -14.84 -4.82 2.76
N ASP A 165 -15.45 -5.27 3.86
CA ASP A 165 -16.90 -5.27 4.05
C ASP A 165 -17.40 -4.13 4.97
N MET A 166 -16.49 -3.49 5.72
CA MET A 166 -16.77 -2.32 6.55
C MET A 166 -16.76 -1.02 5.73
N ASP A 167 -17.90 -0.70 5.12
CA ASP A 167 -18.12 0.61 4.49
C ASP A 167 -18.63 1.59 5.55
N MET A 168 -17.74 2.48 6.01
CA MET A 168 -18.03 3.54 6.99
C MET A 168 -18.16 4.92 6.30
N SER A 169 -18.34 4.95 4.97
CA SER A 169 -18.49 6.20 4.25
C SER A 169 -19.80 6.93 4.61
N VAL A 170 -19.73 8.25 4.73
CA VAL A 170 -20.90 9.08 5.04
C VAL A 170 -21.46 9.66 3.74
N THR A 171 -22.66 9.22 3.35
CA THR A 171 -23.28 9.57 2.04
C THR A 171 -24.22 10.77 2.07
N ASP A 172 -24.48 11.38 3.24
CA ASP A 172 -25.53 12.41 3.40
C ASP A 172 -25.00 13.86 3.37
N GLY A 173 -25.49 14.71 2.46
CA GLY A 173 -25.24 16.19 2.46
C GLY A 173 -24.01 16.68 1.68
N PRO A 174 -23.64 17.98 1.73
CA PRO A 174 -22.48 18.54 1.03
C PRO A 174 -21.13 18.30 1.76
N PHE A 175 -20.00 18.33 1.01
CA PHE A 175 -18.63 17.96 1.45
C PHE A 175 -18.23 18.45 2.85
N PHE A 176 -18.23 19.76 3.08
CA PHE A 176 -17.79 20.32 4.37
C PHE A 176 -18.74 19.94 5.52
N ARG A 177 -20.03 19.81 5.24
CA ARG A 177 -21.03 19.42 6.25
C ARG A 177 -20.91 17.94 6.64
N ARG A 178 -20.45 17.07 5.74
CA ARG A 178 -20.12 15.67 6.02
C ARG A 178 -18.88 15.56 6.90
N LEU A 179 -17.78 16.18 6.47
CA LEU A 179 -16.48 16.06 7.13
C LEU A 179 -16.50 16.59 8.58
N PHE A 180 -17.13 17.76 8.81
CA PHE A 180 -17.24 18.36 10.14
C PHE A 180 -18.44 17.85 10.96
N SER A 181 -19.17 16.84 10.48
CA SER A 181 -20.24 16.21 11.28
C SER A 181 -19.65 15.26 12.32
N ARG A 182 -20.38 15.03 13.42
CA ARG A 182 -19.99 14.02 14.43
C ARG A 182 -19.80 12.63 13.82
N ARG A 183 -20.64 12.26 12.84
CA ARG A 183 -20.54 10.98 12.13
C ARG A 183 -19.31 10.92 11.22
N GLY A 184 -19.03 12.00 10.48
CA GLY A 184 -17.83 12.11 9.65
C GLY A 184 -16.54 12.02 10.46
N PHE A 185 -16.46 12.76 11.57
CA PHE A 185 -15.30 12.72 12.46
C PHE A 185 -15.08 11.33 13.08
N THR A 186 -16.15 10.65 13.53
CA THR A 186 -16.05 9.26 14.00
C THR A 186 -15.60 8.32 12.88
N SER A 187 -16.12 8.47 11.66
CA SER A 187 -15.75 7.63 10.52
C SER A 187 -14.27 7.80 10.16
N VAL A 188 -13.79 9.04 10.08
CA VAL A 188 -12.36 9.34 9.83
C VAL A 188 -11.48 8.79 10.95
N SER A 189 -11.87 8.94 12.22
CA SER A 189 -11.15 8.40 13.37
C SER A 189 -11.03 6.87 13.32
N HIS A 190 -12.12 6.17 12.98
CA HIS A 190 -12.13 4.70 12.82
C HIS A 190 -11.30 4.24 11.64
N LEU A 191 -11.47 4.85 10.46
CA LEU A 191 -10.70 4.53 9.26
C LEU A 191 -9.19 4.79 9.47
N PHE A 192 -8.83 5.89 10.13
CA PHE A 192 -7.43 6.20 10.45
C PHE A 192 -6.78 5.12 11.31
N TYR A 193 -7.40 4.77 12.45
CA TYR A 193 -6.83 3.76 13.34
C TYR A 193 -6.88 2.35 12.76
N MET A 194 -7.86 2.08 11.90
CA MET A 194 -7.93 0.85 11.13
C MET A 194 -6.74 0.72 10.17
N ASP A 195 -6.45 1.76 9.39
CA ASP A 195 -5.33 1.78 8.45
C ASP A 195 -3.99 1.66 9.19
N VAL A 196 -3.80 2.43 10.26
CA VAL A 196 -2.61 2.37 11.11
C VAL A 196 -2.42 0.98 11.71
N ALA A 197 -3.47 0.38 12.29
CA ALA A 197 -3.39 -0.95 12.89
C ALA A 197 -3.04 -2.02 11.84
N SER A 198 -3.56 -1.89 10.61
CA SER A 198 -3.29 -2.82 9.52
C SER A 198 -1.83 -2.82 9.06
N LEU A 199 -1.14 -1.68 9.19
CA LEU A 199 0.23 -1.47 8.71
C LEU A 199 1.28 -1.41 9.82
N ALA A 200 0.88 -1.28 11.09
CA ALA A 200 1.81 -1.08 12.19
C ALA A 200 2.92 -2.15 12.26
N GLN A 201 2.56 -3.42 12.05
CA GLN A 201 3.55 -4.50 12.06
C GLN A 201 4.54 -4.39 10.89
N ASP A 202 4.06 -4.07 9.69
CA ASP A 202 4.91 -3.97 8.50
C ASP A 202 5.78 -2.71 8.54
N LEU A 203 5.26 -1.59 9.06
CA LEU A 203 6.03 -0.37 9.28
C LEU A 203 7.15 -0.60 10.28
N VAL A 204 6.86 -1.19 11.44
CA VAL A 204 7.87 -1.52 12.45
C VAL A 204 8.92 -2.44 11.85
N LEU A 205 8.51 -3.49 11.14
CA LEU A 205 9.44 -4.41 10.49
C LEU A 205 10.29 -3.70 9.41
N GLY A 206 9.68 -2.83 8.60
CA GLY A 206 10.36 -2.04 7.57
C GLY A 206 11.42 -1.11 8.14
N PHE A 207 11.10 -0.34 9.18
CA PHE A 207 12.08 0.52 9.85
C PHE A 207 13.21 -0.28 10.52
N LEU A 208 12.89 -1.41 11.17
CA LEU A 208 13.90 -2.26 11.81
C LEU A 208 14.83 -2.91 10.79
N ILE A 209 14.30 -3.44 9.69
CA ILE A 209 15.10 -4.02 8.60
C ILE A 209 15.95 -2.94 7.93
N ALA A 210 15.37 -1.77 7.63
CA ALA A 210 16.12 -0.66 7.03
C ALA A 210 17.25 -0.18 7.94
N GLY A 211 16.98 0.00 9.25
CA GLY A 211 18.00 0.38 10.23
C GLY A 211 19.11 -0.67 10.38
N ALA A 212 18.75 -1.96 10.40
CA ALA A 212 19.72 -3.05 10.44
C ALA A 212 20.59 -3.11 9.17
N LEU A 213 19.99 -2.96 7.98
CA LEU A 213 20.73 -2.96 6.73
C LEU A 213 21.61 -1.72 6.58
N ALA A 214 21.13 -0.55 7.01
CA ALA A 214 21.91 0.69 7.01
C ALA A 214 23.12 0.61 7.96
N ALA A 215 22.96 -0.01 9.13
CA ALA A 215 24.04 -0.15 10.11
C ALA A 215 25.03 -1.26 9.76
N TRP A 216 24.55 -2.42 9.28
CA TRP A 216 25.37 -3.64 9.20
C TRP A 216 25.90 -3.94 7.82
N VAL A 217 25.27 -3.44 6.74
CA VAL A 217 25.67 -3.78 5.36
C VAL A 217 26.46 -2.62 4.75
N PRO A 218 27.76 -2.81 4.45
CA PRO A 218 28.58 -1.76 3.86
C PRO A 218 28.08 -1.34 2.47
N ASN A 219 28.24 -0.06 2.14
CA ASN A 219 27.89 0.46 0.81
C ASN A 219 28.64 -0.25 -0.33
N SER A 220 29.82 -0.80 -0.10
CA SER A 220 30.57 -1.57 -1.11
C SER A 220 29.85 -2.85 -1.54
N PHE A 221 29.11 -3.50 -0.62
CA PHE A 221 28.27 -4.65 -0.95
C PHE A 221 27.15 -4.24 -1.90
N TRP A 222 26.43 -3.17 -1.56
CA TRP A 222 25.35 -2.65 -2.41
C TRP A 222 25.84 -2.22 -3.78
N GLN A 223 26.95 -1.48 -3.85
CA GLN A 223 27.54 -1.04 -5.11
C GLN A 223 27.97 -2.21 -6.01
N ALA A 224 28.45 -3.31 -5.41
CA ALA A 224 28.77 -4.53 -6.14
C ALA A 224 27.50 -5.22 -6.65
N LEU A 225 26.47 -5.34 -5.80
CA LEU A 225 25.18 -5.94 -6.17
C LEU A 225 24.48 -5.15 -7.28
N PHE A 226 24.54 -3.83 -7.25
CA PHE A 226 23.85 -2.94 -8.20
C PHE A 226 24.67 -2.58 -9.43
N VAL A 227 25.90 -3.10 -9.52
CA VAL A 227 26.84 -2.83 -10.62
C VAL A 227 26.97 -1.31 -10.84
N SER A 228 27.01 -0.53 -9.75
CA SER A 228 26.88 0.95 -9.80
C SER A 228 28.03 1.64 -10.54
N ARG A 229 29.10 0.92 -10.89
CA ARG A 229 30.24 1.42 -11.66
C ARG A 229 29.94 1.54 -13.16
N ASP A 230 28.98 0.77 -13.68
CA ASP A 230 28.56 0.83 -15.08
C ASP A 230 27.14 1.41 -15.17
N PRO A 231 26.98 2.69 -15.58
CA PRO A 231 25.68 3.34 -15.63
C PRO A 231 24.67 2.64 -16.54
N VAL A 232 25.12 1.99 -17.63
CA VAL A 232 24.24 1.35 -18.61
C VAL A 232 23.73 0.02 -18.03
N VAL A 233 24.62 -0.78 -17.47
CA VAL A 233 24.24 -2.05 -16.84
C VAL A 233 23.37 -1.79 -15.61
N SER A 234 23.71 -0.80 -14.78
CA SER A 234 22.93 -0.45 -13.59
C SER A 234 21.51 0.03 -13.93
N ALA A 235 21.35 0.77 -15.02
CA ALA A 235 20.03 1.22 -15.49
C ALA A 235 19.10 0.07 -15.86
N VAL A 236 19.64 -1.07 -16.33
CA VAL A 236 18.85 -2.26 -16.69
C VAL A 236 18.72 -3.22 -15.51
N TRP A 237 19.82 -3.47 -14.81
CA TRP A 237 19.90 -4.41 -13.71
C TRP A 237 19.11 -3.95 -12.48
N GLY A 238 19.15 -2.66 -12.16
CA GLY A 238 18.40 -2.09 -11.03
C GLY A 238 16.91 -2.42 -11.07
N PRO A 239 16.19 -2.13 -12.17
CA PRO A 239 14.78 -2.48 -12.33
C PRO A 239 14.46 -3.98 -12.22
N ILE A 240 15.43 -4.85 -12.52
CA ILE A 240 15.27 -6.31 -12.46
C ILE A 240 15.44 -6.80 -11.01
N ILE A 241 16.47 -6.33 -10.32
CA ILE A 241 16.81 -6.77 -8.97
C ILE A 241 15.93 -6.10 -7.91
N GLY A 242 15.44 -4.88 -8.16
CA GLY A 242 14.57 -4.13 -7.25
C GLY A 242 13.37 -4.94 -6.75
N PRO A 243 12.49 -5.45 -7.63
CA PRO A 243 11.34 -6.25 -7.21
C PRO A 243 11.71 -7.54 -6.48
N VAL A 244 12.88 -8.12 -6.78
CA VAL A 244 13.39 -9.30 -6.08
C VAL A 244 13.77 -8.97 -4.64
N ILE A 245 14.41 -7.81 -4.41
CA ILE A 245 14.74 -7.36 -3.05
C ILE A 245 13.46 -7.09 -2.26
N SER A 246 12.45 -6.48 -2.87
CA SER A 246 11.14 -6.23 -2.25
C SER A 246 10.41 -7.52 -1.91
N LEU A 247 10.39 -8.49 -2.83
CA LEU A 247 9.85 -9.84 -2.61
C LEU A 247 10.44 -10.51 -1.35
N LEU A 248 11.73 -10.27 -1.10
CA LEU A 248 12.48 -10.82 0.04
C LEU A 248 12.44 -9.94 1.31
N SER A 249 12.02 -8.68 1.22
CA SER A 249 11.96 -7.77 2.38
C SER A 249 10.76 -8.08 3.27
N PHE A 250 9.69 -8.69 2.72
CA PHE A 250 8.41 -8.95 3.40
C PHE A 250 7.69 -7.69 3.92
N VAL A 251 8.05 -6.52 3.39
CA VAL A 251 7.53 -5.23 3.84
C VAL A 251 6.55 -4.68 2.78
N CYS A 252 5.52 -3.97 3.25
CA CYS A 252 4.53 -3.32 2.40
C CYS A 252 5.09 -2.09 1.66
N SER A 253 4.32 -1.50 0.73
CA SER A 253 4.77 -0.36 -0.09
C SER A 253 5.30 0.82 0.75
N VAL A 254 4.56 1.24 1.78
CA VAL A 254 4.96 2.36 2.65
C VAL A 254 6.19 2.00 3.50
N GLY A 255 6.22 0.80 4.06
CA GLY A 255 7.37 0.32 4.83
C GLY A 255 8.62 0.09 3.97
N ASN A 256 8.46 -0.12 2.66
CA ASN A 256 9.56 -0.26 1.73
C ASN A 256 10.25 1.08 1.48
N VAL A 257 9.61 2.23 1.67
CA VAL A 257 10.26 3.53 1.40
C VAL A 257 11.54 3.73 2.22
N PRO A 258 11.55 3.52 3.56
CA PRO A 258 12.78 3.46 4.34
C PRO A 258 13.90 2.63 3.71
N LEU A 259 13.56 1.40 3.28
CA LEU A 259 14.52 0.50 2.64
C LEU A 259 14.95 1.04 1.26
N ALA A 260 14.05 1.66 0.50
CA ALA A 260 14.36 2.30 -0.78
C ALA A 260 15.43 3.39 -0.62
N VAL A 261 15.40 4.17 0.47
CA VAL A 261 16.46 5.15 0.77
C VAL A 261 17.80 4.45 1.02
N VAL A 262 17.81 3.30 1.73
CA VAL A 262 19.04 2.52 1.96
C VAL A 262 19.61 2.02 0.63
N LEU A 263 18.76 1.47 -0.25
CA LEU A 263 19.19 0.97 -1.55
C LEU A 263 19.67 2.10 -2.47
N TRP A 264 19.00 3.26 -2.43
CA TRP A 264 19.40 4.47 -3.17
C TRP A 264 20.78 4.97 -2.74
N ASN A 265 21.03 5.07 -1.43
CA ASN A 265 22.35 5.40 -0.90
C ASN A 265 23.39 4.31 -1.22
N GLY A 266 22.95 3.06 -1.34
CA GLY A 266 23.75 1.92 -1.80
C GLY A 266 24.07 1.94 -3.31
N GLY A 267 23.46 2.83 -4.09
CA GLY A 267 23.75 3.02 -5.51
C GLY A 267 22.88 2.19 -6.46
N ILE A 268 21.67 1.79 -6.05
CA ILE A 268 20.68 1.27 -6.99
C ILE A 268 20.26 2.38 -7.97
N SER A 269 20.02 2.02 -9.23
CA SER A 269 19.56 2.98 -10.24
C SER A 269 18.15 3.51 -9.93
N PHE A 270 17.82 4.68 -10.50
CA PHE A 270 16.54 5.36 -10.28
C PHE A 270 15.34 4.48 -10.63
N GLY A 271 15.36 3.85 -11.80
CA GLY A 271 14.33 2.89 -12.20
C GLY A 271 14.28 1.65 -11.27
N GLY A 272 15.42 1.27 -10.67
CA GLY A 272 15.50 0.20 -9.69
C GLY A 272 14.74 0.51 -8.40
N VAL A 273 14.89 1.72 -7.84
CA VAL A 273 14.09 2.16 -6.69
C VAL A 273 12.60 2.12 -7.02
N ILE A 274 12.20 2.66 -8.18
CA ILE A 274 10.79 2.71 -8.59
C ILE A 274 10.20 1.29 -8.71
N SER A 275 10.90 0.38 -9.39
CA SER A 275 10.46 -1.01 -9.49
C SER A 275 10.42 -1.74 -8.13
N PHE A 276 11.30 -1.38 -7.20
CA PHE A 276 11.34 -1.94 -5.84
C PHE A 276 10.13 -1.49 -5.01
N ILE A 277 9.76 -0.20 -5.09
CA ILE A 277 8.58 0.35 -4.40
C ILE A 277 7.31 -0.34 -4.90
N PHE A 278 7.19 -0.54 -6.22
CA PHE A 278 6.00 -1.18 -6.81
C PHE A 278 5.79 -2.65 -6.44
N ALA A 279 6.81 -3.31 -5.91
CA ALA A 279 6.82 -4.76 -5.72
C ALA A 279 6.18 -5.24 -4.41
N ASP A 280 5.44 -4.37 -3.72
CA ASP A 280 4.76 -4.68 -2.46
C ASP A 280 3.67 -5.74 -2.59
N LEU A 281 3.00 -5.84 -3.76
CA LEU A 281 1.97 -6.84 -4.03
C LEU A 281 2.50 -8.21 -4.48
N ILE A 282 3.82 -8.34 -4.69
CA ILE A 282 4.42 -9.63 -5.03
C ILE A 282 5.17 -10.26 -3.85
N ILE A 283 5.15 -9.68 -2.65
CA ILE A 283 5.82 -10.27 -1.48
C ILE A 283 5.27 -11.67 -1.14
N ILE A 284 6.11 -12.51 -0.55
CA ILE A 284 5.77 -13.90 -0.23
C ILE A 284 4.45 -14.06 0.55
N PRO A 285 4.13 -13.22 1.58
CA PRO A 285 2.85 -13.30 2.28
C PRO A 285 1.65 -13.05 1.37
N ILE A 286 1.74 -12.08 0.46
CA ILE A 286 0.67 -11.75 -0.48
C ILE A 286 0.52 -12.84 -1.54
N LEU A 287 1.61 -13.40 -2.05
CA LEU A 287 1.56 -14.56 -2.96
C LEU A 287 0.90 -15.77 -2.32
N ASN A 288 1.13 -15.99 -1.02
CA ASN A 288 0.45 -17.04 -0.26
C ASN A 288 -1.05 -16.76 -0.13
N ILE A 289 -1.46 -15.49 0.02
CA ILE A 289 -2.87 -15.08 0.00
C ILE A 289 -3.48 -15.30 -1.39
N TYR A 290 -2.83 -14.86 -2.48
CA TYR A 290 -3.29 -15.15 -3.84
C TYR A 290 -3.42 -16.65 -4.10
N ARG A 291 -2.48 -17.46 -3.59
CA ARG A 291 -2.55 -18.92 -3.70
C ARG A 291 -3.79 -19.47 -3.01
N LYS A 292 -4.13 -18.96 -1.82
CA LYS A 292 -5.35 -19.35 -1.09
C LYS A 292 -6.62 -18.87 -1.80
N TYR A 293 -6.60 -17.65 -2.34
CA TYR A 293 -7.78 -16.99 -2.92
C TYR A 293 -8.11 -17.46 -4.33
N TYR A 294 -7.10 -17.63 -5.18
CA TYR A 294 -7.25 -17.86 -6.62
C TYR A 294 -6.57 -19.14 -7.12
N GLY A 295 -5.85 -19.85 -6.24
CA GLY A 295 -5.14 -21.09 -6.54
C GLY A 295 -3.69 -20.87 -6.96
N GLY A 296 -2.86 -21.92 -6.86
CA GLY A 296 -1.42 -21.82 -7.09
C GLY A 296 -1.02 -21.40 -8.50
N ARG A 297 -1.72 -21.90 -9.53
CA ARG A 297 -1.46 -21.51 -10.92
C ARG A 297 -1.72 -20.02 -11.16
N MET A 298 -2.81 -19.50 -10.57
CA MET A 298 -3.16 -18.10 -10.71
C MET A 298 -2.22 -17.19 -9.93
N SER A 299 -1.82 -17.59 -8.72
CA SER A 299 -0.79 -16.89 -7.94
C SER A 299 0.55 -16.77 -8.69
N LEU A 300 1.02 -17.86 -9.31
CA LEU A 300 2.25 -17.82 -10.12
C LEU A 300 2.11 -16.94 -11.36
N TYR A 301 0.94 -16.95 -12.00
CA TYR A 301 0.63 -16.06 -13.12
C TYR A 301 0.65 -14.59 -12.69
N LEU A 302 0.03 -14.25 -11.56
CA LEU A 302 0.05 -12.90 -10.99
C LEU A 302 1.49 -12.48 -10.65
N LEU A 303 2.30 -13.36 -10.05
CA LEU A 303 3.71 -13.09 -9.79
C LEU A 303 4.46 -12.73 -11.09
N ALA A 304 4.38 -13.57 -12.11
CA ALA A 304 5.13 -13.39 -13.34
C ALA A 304 4.71 -12.12 -14.11
N THR A 305 3.40 -11.89 -14.23
CA THR A 305 2.86 -10.73 -14.95
C THR A 305 3.11 -9.43 -14.20
N SER A 306 2.95 -9.42 -12.89
CA SER A 306 3.19 -8.24 -12.05
C SER A 306 4.67 -7.90 -11.96
N TYR A 307 5.54 -8.89 -11.77
CA TYR A 307 6.99 -8.70 -11.83
C TYR A 307 7.41 -8.09 -13.18
N GLY A 308 6.94 -8.65 -14.30
CA GLY A 308 7.25 -8.10 -15.62
C GLY A 308 6.76 -6.66 -15.80
N ALA A 309 5.58 -6.34 -15.29
CA ALA A 309 5.03 -4.99 -15.35
C ALA A 309 5.84 -3.97 -14.51
N MET A 310 6.26 -4.36 -13.29
CA MET A 310 7.09 -3.53 -12.41
C MET A 310 8.46 -3.25 -13.02
N VAL A 311 9.12 -4.29 -13.55
CA VAL A 311 10.42 -4.16 -14.23
C VAL A 311 10.29 -3.23 -15.43
N LEU A 312 9.27 -3.44 -16.27
CA LEU A 312 9.06 -2.62 -17.46
C LEU A 312 8.74 -1.17 -17.09
N ALA A 313 7.90 -0.94 -16.08
CA ALA A 313 7.59 0.40 -15.61
C ALA A 313 8.84 1.11 -15.08
N GLY A 314 9.65 0.43 -14.26
CA GLY A 314 10.92 0.97 -13.75
C GLY A 314 11.93 1.29 -14.86
N LEU A 315 12.06 0.42 -15.87
CA LEU A 315 12.94 0.64 -17.03
C LEU A 315 12.49 1.85 -17.85
N VAL A 316 11.20 1.93 -18.19
CA VAL A 316 10.66 3.00 -19.03
C VAL A 316 10.72 4.34 -18.31
N VAL A 317 10.22 4.41 -17.07
CA VAL A 317 10.26 5.65 -16.28
C VAL A 317 11.68 6.07 -15.99
N GLY A 318 12.55 5.12 -15.62
CA GLY A 318 13.97 5.38 -15.41
C GLY A 318 14.65 5.98 -16.64
N SER A 319 14.40 5.39 -17.81
CA SER A 319 14.94 5.87 -19.08
C SER A 319 14.40 7.26 -19.45
N VAL A 320 13.09 7.48 -19.30
CA VAL A 320 12.45 8.78 -19.60
C VAL A 320 13.01 9.88 -18.70
N PHE A 321 13.11 9.64 -17.39
CA PHE A 321 13.65 10.62 -16.45
C PHE A 321 15.14 10.88 -16.71
N GLN A 322 15.90 9.86 -17.08
CA GLN A 322 17.30 10.01 -17.44
C GLN A 322 17.47 10.87 -18.70
N LEU A 323 16.66 10.64 -19.74
CA LEU A 323 16.66 11.43 -20.97
C LEU A 323 16.25 12.89 -20.74
N LEU A 324 15.30 13.13 -19.83
CA LEU A 324 14.86 14.47 -19.46
C LEU A 324 15.80 15.18 -18.48
N GLY A 325 16.86 14.51 -17.99
CA GLY A 325 17.75 15.07 -16.97
C GLY A 325 17.05 15.30 -15.62
N LEU A 326 15.96 14.59 -15.35
CA LEU A 326 15.15 14.72 -14.14
C LEU A 326 15.56 13.74 -13.03
N VAL A 327 16.52 12.86 -13.29
CA VAL A 327 17.05 11.98 -12.23
C VAL A 327 17.75 12.83 -11.18
N PRO A 328 17.39 12.71 -9.88
CA PRO A 328 18.07 13.42 -8.82
C PRO A 328 19.57 13.13 -8.86
N ALA A 329 20.40 14.14 -8.67
CA ALA A 329 21.82 13.89 -8.40
C ALA A 329 21.90 12.93 -7.20
N HIS A 330 22.75 11.90 -7.27
CA HIS A 330 23.02 10.99 -6.15
C HIS A 330 23.68 11.77 -5.00
N GLN A 331 22.90 12.56 -4.29
CA GLN A 331 23.27 13.14 -3.01
C GLN A 331 22.96 12.09 -1.97
N PHE A 332 23.93 11.81 -1.11
CA PHE A 332 23.74 10.97 0.05
C PHE A 332 22.59 11.54 0.88
N ILE A 333 21.49 10.81 0.98
CA ILE A 333 20.33 11.24 1.74
C ILE A 333 20.70 11.07 3.22
N ALA A 334 21.01 12.19 3.88
CA ALA A 334 21.52 12.23 5.25
C ALA A 334 20.47 11.91 6.33
N VAL A 335 19.25 11.50 5.93
CA VAL A 335 18.14 11.15 6.84
C VAL A 335 18.57 10.12 7.89
N PHE A 336 19.52 9.23 7.57
CA PHE A 336 20.04 8.20 8.49
C PHE A 336 20.90 8.73 9.65
N GLN A 337 21.41 9.96 9.58
CA GLN A 337 22.35 10.51 10.56
C GLN A 337 21.86 11.79 11.23
N THR A 338 20.75 12.38 10.76
CA THR A 338 20.10 13.51 11.40
C THR A 338 19.45 13.07 12.70
N ARG A 339 20.14 13.36 13.80
CA ARG A 339 19.56 13.23 15.14
C ARG A 339 18.32 14.13 15.24
N PRO A 340 17.26 13.70 15.95
CA PRO A 340 16.14 14.57 16.28
C PRO A 340 16.65 15.90 16.83
N SER A 341 16.26 16.98 16.16
CA SER A 341 16.67 18.34 16.50
C SER A 341 15.43 19.20 16.61
N TRP A 342 15.53 20.35 17.26
CA TRP A 342 14.42 21.31 17.39
C TRP A 342 14.22 22.10 16.09
N ASN A 343 13.87 21.39 15.03
CA ASN A 343 13.57 21.90 13.70
C ASN A 343 12.06 21.81 13.42
N TYR A 344 11.66 22.18 12.21
CA TYR A 344 10.27 22.11 11.79
C TYR A 344 9.69 20.68 11.85
N THR A 345 10.48 19.64 11.54
CA THR A 345 10.07 18.23 11.60
C THR A 345 9.54 17.90 13.00
N THR A 346 10.31 18.21 14.04
CA THR A 346 9.91 17.97 15.43
C THR A 346 8.62 18.70 15.84
N PHE A 347 8.41 19.94 15.38
CA PHE A 347 7.17 20.67 15.66
C PHE A 347 5.96 20.06 14.93
N LEU A 348 6.16 19.62 13.68
CA LEU A 348 5.13 18.93 12.91
C LEU A 348 4.82 17.56 13.50
N ASP A 349 5.80 16.84 14.02
CA ASP A 349 5.60 15.56 14.71
C ASP A 349 4.75 15.74 15.95
N PHE A 350 5.00 16.76 16.77
CA PHE A 350 4.14 17.04 17.92
C PHE A 350 2.72 17.41 17.51
N ALA A 351 2.55 18.20 16.45
CA ALA A 351 1.23 18.52 15.92
C ALA A 351 0.51 17.27 15.40
N ALA A 352 1.20 16.41 14.66
CA ALA A 352 0.69 15.15 14.16
C ALA A 352 0.29 14.22 15.31
N LEU A 353 1.14 14.06 16.31
CA LEU A 353 0.85 13.27 17.52
C LEU A 353 -0.37 13.81 18.28
N ALA A 354 -0.55 15.13 18.36
CA ALA A 354 -1.74 15.72 18.97
C ALA A 354 -3.02 15.38 18.17
N VAL A 355 -2.98 15.42 16.84
CA VAL A 355 -4.09 15.00 15.98
C VAL A 355 -4.38 13.51 16.13
N VAL A 356 -3.34 12.67 16.10
CA VAL A 356 -3.45 11.21 16.31
C VAL A 356 -4.08 10.91 17.67
N ALA A 357 -3.66 11.62 18.72
CA ALA A 357 -4.22 11.46 20.06
C ALA A 357 -5.70 11.89 20.13
N ALA A 358 -6.07 13.00 19.48
CA ALA A 358 -7.47 13.46 19.41
C ALA A 358 -8.36 12.45 18.67
N LEU A 359 -7.91 11.92 17.55
CA LEU A 359 -8.60 10.85 16.82
C LEU A 359 -8.66 9.56 17.64
N GLY A 360 -7.62 9.24 18.41
CA GLY A 360 -7.56 8.05 19.26
C GLY A 360 -8.54 8.13 20.42
N TRP A 361 -8.66 9.31 21.02
CA TRP A 361 -9.65 9.56 22.05
C TRP A 361 -11.08 9.37 21.53
N GLN A 362 -11.38 9.88 20.32
CA GLN A 362 -12.67 9.65 19.66
C GLN A 362 -12.88 8.16 19.35
N PHE A 363 -11.86 7.48 18.82
CA PHE A 363 -11.88 6.07 18.46
C PHE A 363 -12.24 5.20 19.66
N LEU A 364 -11.56 5.40 20.79
CA LEU A 364 -11.80 4.67 22.04
C LEU A 364 -13.20 4.94 22.61
N ARG A 365 -13.70 6.18 22.49
CA ARG A 365 -15.04 6.55 22.98
C ARG A 365 -16.19 6.03 22.14
N THR A 366 -15.95 5.66 20.89
CA THR A 366 -17.00 5.32 19.91
C THR A 366 -16.95 3.85 19.47
N GLY A 367 -16.37 2.97 20.30
CA GLY A 367 -16.35 1.52 20.05
C GLY A 367 -15.28 1.05 19.06
N GLY A 368 -14.24 1.85 18.78
CA GLY A 368 -13.21 1.49 17.81
C GLY A 368 -12.46 0.19 18.12
N VAL A 369 -12.28 -0.16 19.40
CA VAL A 369 -11.63 -1.42 19.80
C VAL A 369 -12.48 -2.64 19.42
N GLU A 370 -13.80 -2.52 19.52
CA GLU A 370 -14.74 -3.57 19.09
C GLU A 370 -14.69 -3.74 17.58
N MET A 371 -14.56 -2.63 16.83
CA MET A 371 -14.35 -2.67 15.38
C MET A 371 -13.04 -3.39 15.01
N LEU A 372 -11.90 -3.07 15.64
CA LEU A 372 -10.64 -3.78 15.37
C LEU A 372 -10.72 -5.27 15.71
N ARG A 373 -11.41 -5.62 16.79
CA ARG A 373 -11.68 -7.03 17.09
C ARG A 373 -12.53 -7.66 15.99
N ALA A 374 -13.62 -7.01 15.56
CA ALA A 374 -14.47 -7.49 14.46
C ALA A 374 -13.72 -7.59 13.11
N MET A 375 -12.65 -6.81 12.91
CA MET A 375 -11.77 -6.99 11.75
C MET A 375 -10.98 -8.29 11.78
N GLU A 376 -10.50 -8.69 12.96
CA GLU A 376 -9.74 -9.93 13.17
C GLU A 376 -10.65 -11.15 13.38
N SER A 377 -11.84 -10.94 13.97
CA SER A 377 -12.87 -11.92 14.26
C SER A 377 -14.08 -11.71 13.36
N ALA A 378 -14.25 -12.55 12.34
CA ALA A 378 -15.45 -12.53 11.52
C ALA A 378 -16.73 -12.76 12.35
N PRO A 379 -17.87 -12.13 12.01
CA PRO A 379 -19.16 -12.53 12.56
C PRO A 379 -19.38 -14.01 12.24
N GLY A 380 -19.66 -14.81 13.27
CA GLY A 380 -20.08 -16.20 13.09
C GLY A 380 -21.42 -16.28 12.34
N PRO A 381 -21.84 -17.48 11.92
CA PRO A 381 -23.09 -17.70 11.18
C PRO A 381 -24.39 -17.36 11.94
N GLU A 382 -24.36 -16.72 13.11
CA GLU A 382 -25.50 -16.62 14.03
C GLU A 382 -26.10 -15.22 14.22
N HIS A 383 -25.63 -14.19 13.53
CA HIS A 383 -26.34 -12.90 13.51
C HIS A 383 -26.97 -12.65 12.15
N ALA A 384 -28.00 -13.45 11.86
CA ALA A 384 -29.11 -12.97 11.07
C ALA A 384 -29.66 -11.73 11.79
N MET A 385 -29.48 -10.56 11.18
CA MET A 385 -30.22 -9.37 11.52
C MET A 385 -31.70 -9.74 11.42
N VAL A 386 -32.36 -9.92 12.57
CA VAL A 386 -33.81 -10.03 12.66
C VAL A 386 -34.34 -8.73 12.07
N HIS A 387 -34.85 -8.82 10.84
CA HIS A 387 -35.77 -7.84 10.33
C HIS A 387 -36.99 -7.88 11.24
N ASP A 388 -37.14 -6.84 12.07
CA ASP A 388 -38.42 -6.51 12.69
C ASP A 388 -39.41 -6.30 11.53
N HIS A 389 -40.22 -7.33 11.27
CA HIS A 389 -41.36 -7.23 10.39
C HIS A 389 -42.52 -6.70 11.21
N ASP A 390 -43.02 -5.54 10.78
CA ASP A 390 -44.25 -4.91 11.22
C ASP A 390 -45.38 -5.93 11.45
N HIS A 391 -45.84 -6.03 12.70
CA HIS A 391 -47.13 -6.62 13.03
C HIS A 391 -48.23 -5.59 12.73
N HIS A 392 -48.77 -5.65 11.51
CA HIS A 392 -50.12 -5.16 11.24
C HIS A 392 -51.13 -6.22 11.71
N GLU A 393 -51.65 -6.07 12.93
CA GLU A 393 -52.85 -6.79 13.36
C GLU A 393 -54.08 -6.17 12.69
N HIS A 394 -54.68 -6.92 11.77
CA HIS A 394 -56.08 -6.77 11.40
C HIS A 394 -56.93 -7.49 12.45
N HIS A 395 -57.73 -6.73 13.21
CA HIS A 395 -58.86 -7.28 13.94
C HIS A 395 -60.17 -6.86 13.26
N HIS A 396 -60.91 -7.90 12.85
CA HIS A 396 -62.35 -7.89 12.56
C HIS A 396 -63.15 -7.95 13.86
#